data_AF-A0A258BPL6-F1
#
_entry.id   AF-A0A258BPL6-F1
#
_cell.length_a   1.000
_cell.length_b   1.000
_cell.length_c   1.000
_cell.angle_alpha   90.00
_cell.angle_beta   90.00
_cell.angle_gamma   90.00
#
_symmetry.space_group_name_H-M   'P 1'
#
loop_
_entity.id
_entity.type
_entity.pdbx_description
1 polymer ?
#
loop_
_entity_poly.entity_id
_entity_poly.type
_entity_poly.pdbx_seq_one_letter_code
_entity_poly.pdbx_strand_id
1 'polypeptide(L)' 'MSLPYHIGNGWFGGFLPTTAFAMVAATGDIYYGLWYPIVVAAATVVIGLLFLPETFRRSIDR' A
#
# COMPACT_ATOMS: atom_id res chain seq x y z
N MET A 1 19.17 -5.13 6.61
CA MET A 1 18.07 -4.23 6.21
C MET A 1 16.79 -5.03 6.19
N SER A 2 15.65 -4.48 6.61
CA SER A 2 14.44 -5.27 6.90
C SER A 2 13.72 -5.72 5.63
N LEU A 3 13.35 -7.01 5.56
CA LEU A 3 12.57 -7.61 4.47
C LEU A 3 11.26 -6.84 4.16
N PRO A 4 10.51 -6.35 5.17
CA PRO A 4 9.31 -5.56 4.93
C PRO A 4 9.58 -4.24 4.18
N TYR A 5 10.72 -3.59 4.47
CA TYR A 5 11.09 -2.34 3.80
C TYR A 5 11.44 -2.56 2.33
N HIS A 6 12.12 -3.66 2.00
CA HIS A 6 12.47 -3.96 0.60
C HIS A 6 11.24 -4.33 -0.23
N ILE A 7 10.30 -5.09 0.34
CA ILE A 7 9.03 -5.41 -0.33
C ILE A 7 8.18 -4.13 -0.47
N GLY A 8 8.14 -3.31 0.59
CA GLY A 8 7.47 -2.01 0.59
C GLY A 8 7.94 -1.09 -0.54
N ASN A 9 9.22 -0.75 -0.54
CA ASN A 9 9.77 0.19 -1.51
C ASN A 9 9.92 -0.42 -2.90
N GLY A 10 10.23 -1.71 -2.99
CA GLY A 10 10.43 -2.40 -4.27
C GLY A 10 9.11 -2.67 -4.98
N TRP A 11 8.18 -3.36 -4.33
CA TRP A 11 6.97 -3.85 -4.98
C TRP A 11 5.86 -2.80 -5.02
N PHE A 12 5.53 -2.21 -3.87
CA PHE A 12 4.43 -1.24 -3.79
C PHE A 12 4.85 0.14 -4.27
N GLY A 13 6.03 0.63 -3.87
CA GLY A 13 6.54 1.91 -4.33
C GLY A 13 7.11 1.85 -5.75
N GLY A 14 7.99 0.89 -6.03
CA GLY A 14 8.78 0.83 -7.27
C GLY A 14 7.97 0.53 -8.53
N PHE A 15 6.93 -0.32 -8.45
CA PHE A 15 6.06 -0.60 -9.61
C PHE A 15 4.91 0.39 -9.79
N LEU A 16 4.75 1.36 -8.89
CA LEU A 16 3.67 2.35 -8.99
C LEU A 16 3.73 3.14 -10.30
N PRO A 17 4.88 3.74 -10.72
CA PRO A 17 4.93 4.52 -11.94
C PRO A 17 4.66 3.68 -13.18
N THR A 18 5.30 2.51 -13.29
CA THR A 18 5.18 1.63 -14.47
C THR A 18 3.76 1.08 -14.62
N THR A 19 3.14 0.67 -13.52
CA THR A 19 1.76 0.17 -13.52
C THR A 19 0.77 1.29 -13.80
N ALA A 20 0.94 2.46 -13.18
CA ALA A 20 0.08 3.62 -13.42
C ALA A 20 0.12 4.06 -14.89
N PHE A 21 1.31 4.15 -15.50
CA PHE A 21 1.42 4.48 -16.92
C PHE A 21 0.77 3.42 -17.82
N ALA A 22 1.00 2.13 -17.54
CA ALA A 22 0.39 1.06 -18.32
C ALA A 22 -1.15 1.08 -18.21
N MET A 23 -1.68 1.34 -17.02
CA MET A 23 -3.13 1.45 -16.77
C MET A 23 -3.74 2.62 -17.54
N VAL A 24 -3.15 3.80 -17.45
CA VAL A 24 -3.60 4.99 -18.20
C VAL A 24 -3.51 4.76 -19.71
N ALA A 25 -2.43 4.15 -20.20
CA ALA A 25 -2.28 3.84 -21.61
C ALA A 25 -3.30 2.82 -22.12
N ALA A 26 -3.69 1.85 -21.29
CA ALA A 26 -4.67 0.83 -21.64
C ALA A 26 -6.12 1.33 -21.62
N THR A 27 -6.47 2.25 -20.70
CA THR A 27 -7.85 2.77 -20.57
C THR A 27 -8.09 4.10 -21.27
N GLY A 28 -7.04 4.87 -21.56
CA GLY A 28 -7.13 6.24 -22.07
C GLY A 28 -7.56 7.27 -21.02
N ASP A 29 -7.80 6.85 -19.77
CA ASP A 29 -8.17 7.72 -18.66
C ASP A 29 -6.97 7.95 -17.74
N ILE A 30 -6.55 9.21 -17.63
CA ILE A 30 -5.43 9.65 -16.78
C ILE A 30 -5.65 9.35 -15.29
N TYR A 31 -6.90 9.26 -14.85
CA TYR A 31 -7.22 8.97 -13.45
C TYR A 31 -7.11 7.48 -13.14
N TYR A 32 -7.11 6.61 -14.16
CA TYR A 32 -7.11 5.18 -13.94
C TYR A 32 -5.82 4.69 -13.26
N GLY A 33 -4.69 5.38 -13.48
CA GLY A 33 -3.43 5.08 -12.79
C GLY A 33 -3.49 5.25 -11.26
N LEU A 34 -4.45 6.01 -10.73
CA LEU A 34 -4.64 6.21 -9.28
C LEU A 34 -5.14 4.95 -8.57
N TRP A 35 -5.73 4.01 -9.29
CA TRP A 35 -6.25 2.78 -8.69
C TRP A 35 -5.16 1.93 -8.03
N TYR A 36 -3.93 1.94 -8.56
CA TYR A 36 -2.83 1.17 -7.98
C TYR A 36 -2.51 1.60 -6.54
N PRO A 37 -2.17 2.87 -6.23
CA PRO A 37 -1.95 3.29 -4.85
C PRO A 37 -3.21 3.23 -3.97
N ILE A 38 -4.40 3.49 -4.53
CA ILE A 38 -5.66 3.43 -3.77
C ILE A 38 -5.91 2.02 -3.24
N VAL A 39 -5.78 0.99 -4.08
CA VAL A 39 -5.99 -0.40 -3.67
C VAL A 39 -4.96 -0.83 -2.63
N VAL A 40 -3.69 -0.46 -2.81
CA VAL A 40 -2.62 -0.78 -1.85
C VAL A 40 -2.88 -0.12 -0.49
N ALA A 41 -3.29 1.15 -0.48
CA ALA A 41 -3.63 1.87 0.75
C ALA A 41 -4.85 1.24 1.45
N ALA A 42 -5.92 0.94 0.70
CA ALA A 42 -7.11 0.29 1.22
C ALA A 42 -6.79 -1.09 1.81
N ALA A 43 -5.98 -1.91 1.13
CA ALA A 43 -5.52 -3.19 1.63
C ALA A 43 -4.72 -3.04 2.94
N THR A 44 -3.85 -2.03 3.01
CA THR A 44 -3.08 -1.72 4.23
C THR A 44 -4.00 -1.39 5.40
N VAL A 45 -5.04 -0.58 5.17
CA VAL A 45 -6.05 -0.26 6.19
C VAL A 45 -6.81 -1.50 6.64
N VAL A 46 -7.31 -2.32 5.70
CA VAL A 46 -8.05 -3.55 6.02
C VAL A 46 -7.19 -4.51 6.84
N ILE A 47 -5.93 -4.73 6.42
CA ILE A 47 -4.99 -5.59 7.16
C ILE A 47 -4.70 -5.00 8.55
N GLY A 48 -4.48 -3.69 8.64
CA GLY A 48 -4.26 -3.01 9.92
C GLY A 48 -5.46 -3.16 10.87
N LEU A 49 -6.69 -2.98 10.37
CA LEU A 49 -7.89 -3.10 11.18
C LEU A 49 -8.15 -4.53 11.67
N LEU A 50 -7.82 -5.54 10.88
CA LEU A 50 -8.08 -6.94 11.22
C LEU A 50 -7.00 -7.58 12.08
N PHE A 51 -5.73 -7.23 11.85
CA PHE A 51 -4.59 -7.94 12.43
C PHE A 51 -3.78 -7.12 13.42
N LEU A 52 -3.91 -5.79 13.43
CA LEU A 52 -3.16 -4.97 14.38
C LEU A 52 -3.89 -4.95 15.74
N PRO A 53 -3.23 -5.34 16.84
CA PRO A 53 -3.87 -5.32 18.15
C PRO A 53 -4.22 -3.90 18.58
N GLU A 54 -5.38 -3.74 19.20
CA GLU A 54 -5.78 -2.46 19.80
C GLU A 54 -4.72 -2.03 20.82
N THR A 55 -4.19 -0.84 20.63
CA THR A 55 -3.06 -0.31 21.41
C THR A 55 -3.51 0.84 22.33
N PHE A 56 -4.74 1.33 22.19
CA PHE A 56 -5.31 2.35 23.04
C PHE A 56 -5.39 1.89 24.50
N ARG A 57 -4.71 2.62 25.40
CA ARG A 57 -4.61 2.39 26.87
C ARG A 57 -3.83 1.16 27.32
N ARG A 58 -3.02 0.54 26.46
CA ARG A 58 -2.15 -0.56 26.89
C ARG A 58 -0.96 -0.01 27.69
N SER A 59 -0.78 -0.46 28.94
CA SER A 59 0.43 -0.13 29.72
C SER A 59 1.65 -0.78 29.05
N ILE A 60 2.61 0.05 28.63
CA ILE A 60 3.84 -0.39 27.95
C ILE A 60 4.87 -0.93 28.97
N ASP A 61 4.61 -0.75 30.27
CA ASP A 61 5.45 -1.27 31.36
C ASP A 61 5.26 -2.78 31.55
N ARG A 62 6.01 -3.57 30.78
CA ARG A 62 6.55 -4.87 31.20
C ARG A 62 7.90 -5.13 30.56
#